data_AF-A0A371RK79-F1
#
_entry.id   AF-A0A371RK79-F1
#
_cell.length_a   1.000
_cell.length_b   1.000
_cell.length_c   1.000
_cell.angle_alpha   90.00
_cell.angle_beta   90.00
_cell.angle_gamma   90.00
#
_symmetry.space_group_name_H-M   'P 1'
#
loop_
_entity.id
_entity.type
_entity.pdbx_description
1 polymer ?
#
loop_
_entity_poly.entity_id
_entity_poly.type
_entity_poly.pdbx_seq_one_letter_code
_entity_poly.pdbx_strand_id
1 'polypeptide(L)' 'MSQSPARITILAREFSAAALEFHRGKMAEKGYVMEGSITPRQFQMIEGHGAPEDLFEGETLFAVTFRHKEAE' A
#
# COMPACT_ATOMS: atom_id res chain seq x y z
N MET A 1 -1.43 22.71 -8.05
CA MET A 1 -1.33 21.42 -8.75
C MET A 1 -1.25 20.35 -7.67
N SER A 2 -2.37 19.71 -7.32
CA SER A 2 -2.33 18.57 -6.41
C SER A 2 -1.69 17.41 -7.17
N GLN A 3 -0.38 17.20 -6.97
CA GLN A 3 0.30 16.03 -7.52
C GLN A 3 -0.14 14.83 -6.68
N SER A 4 -1.28 14.24 -7.06
CA SER A 4 -1.69 12.93 -6.58
C SER A 4 -0.52 11.95 -6.78
N PRO A 5 -0.12 11.18 -5.75
CA PRO A 5 0.97 10.22 -5.89
C PRO A 5 0.72 9.24 -7.04
N ALA A 6 1.75 8.89 -7.81
CA ALA A 6 1.62 7.88 -8.86
C ALA A 6 1.19 6.51 -8.31
N ARG A 7 1.65 6.17 -7.09
CA ARG A 7 1.29 4.94 -6.38
C ARG A 7 1.01 5.22 -4.91
N ILE A 8 0.05 4.51 -4.35
CA ILE A 8 -0.32 4.51 -2.93
C ILE A 8 -0.39 3.06 -2.46
N THR A 9 0.33 2.73 -1.40
CA THR A 9 0.21 1.43 -0.73
C THR A 9 -0.49 1.62 0.61
N ILE A 10 -1.54 0.83 0.85
CA ILE A 10 -2.23 0.77 2.13
C ILE A 10 -1.83 -0.53 2.82
N LEU A 11 -1.50 -0.41 4.11
CA LEU A 11 -1.19 -1.54 4.99
C LEU A 11 -2.39 -1.82 5.90
N ALA A 12 -2.76 -3.09 6.02
CA ALA A 12 -3.83 -3.54 6.91
C ALA A 12 -3.38 -4.75 7.72
N ARG A 13 -3.82 -4.86 8.98
CA ARG A 13 -3.57 -6.04 9.82
C ARG A 13 -4.39 -7.26 9.37
N GLU A 14 -5.54 -7.02 8.73
CA GLU A 14 -6.45 -8.06 8.25
C GLU A 14 -6.65 -7.97 6.74
N PHE A 15 -6.71 -9.12 6.08
CA PHE A 15 -6.99 -9.21 4.65
C PHE A 15 -8.35 -8.61 4.28
N SER A 16 -9.36 -8.88 5.09
CA SER A 16 -10.73 -8.36 4.94
C SER A 16 -10.76 -6.83 4.90
N ALA A 17 -9.99 -6.17 5.76
CA ALA A 17 -9.90 -4.71 5.82
C ALA A 17 -9.28 -4.12 4.53
N ALA A 18 -8.21 -4.73 4.02
CA ALA A 18 -7.60 -4.33 2.75
C ALA A 18 -8.56 -4.53 1.56
N ALA A 19 -9.27 -5.66 1.52
CA ALA A 19 -10.26 -5.96 0.48
C ALA A 19 -11.48 -5.02 0.53
N LEU A 20 -11.87 -4.57 1.71
CA LEU A 20 -13.00 -3.66 1.91
C LEU A 20 -12.71 -2.25 1.38
N GLU A 21 -11.50 -1.72 1.60
CA GLU A 21 -11.12 -0.41 1.03
C GLU A 21 -11.08 -0.44 -0.50
N PHE A 22 -10.75 -1.58 -1.12
CA PHE A 22 -10.90 -1.77 -2.56
C PHE A 22 -12.39 -1.74 -2.99
N HIS A 23 -13.25 -2.51 -2.34
CA HIS A 23 -14.67 -2.61 -2.70
C HIS A 23 -15.46 -1.32 -2.49
N ARG A 24 -15.03 -0.47 -1.55
CA ARG A 24 -15.70 0.80 -1.24
C ARG A 24 -15.52 1.88 -2.31
N GLY A 25 -14.77 1.62 -3.39
CA GLY A 25 -14.70 2.52 -4.55
C GLY A 25 -13.96 3.84 -4.34
N LYS A 26 -13.60 4.21 -3.11
CA LYS A 26 -12.92 5.49 -2.76
C LYS A 26 -11.64 5.74 -3.55
N MET A 27 -10.87 4.69 -3.85
CA MET A 27 -9.64 4.81 -4.64
C MET A 27 -9.94 4.92 -6.14
N ALA A 28 -10.99 4.25 -6.62
CA ALA A 28 -11.43 4.35 -8.02
C ALA A 28 -11.98 5.75 -8.34
N GLU A 29 -12.73 6.36 -7.42
CA GLU A 29 -13.21 7.76 -7.51
C GLU A 29 -12.05 8.75 -7.61
N LYS A 30 -10.91 8.44 -6.97
CA LYS A 30 -9.68 9.24 -7.01
C LYS A 30 -8.80 8.96 -8.24
N GLY A 31 -9.28 8.18 -9.20
CA GLY A 31 -8.54 7.87 -10.42
C GLY A 31 -7.50 6.75 -10.29
N TYR A 32 -7.53 5.97 -9.20
CA TYR A 32 -6.60 4.86 -9.00
C TYR A 32 -7.18 3.51 -9.42
N VAL A 33 -6.31 2.58 -9.77
CA VAL A 33 -6.61 1.15 -9.97
C VAL A 33 -5.68 0.31 -9.12
N MET A 34 -6.14 -0.86 -8.67
CA MET A 34 -5.29 -1.79 -7.92
C MET A 34 -4.16 -2.30 -8.83
N GLU A 35 -2.95 -2.28 -8.29
CA GLU A 35 -1.74 -2.83 -8.92
C GLU A 35 -1.41 -4.17 -8.25
N GLY A 36 -1.61 -5.28 -8.97
CA GLY A 36 -1.34 -6.62 -8.46
C GLY A 36 -2.42 -7.15 -7.50
N SER A 37 -2.01 -7.96 -6.53
CA SER A 37 -2.86 -8.59 -5.51
C SER A 37 -2.52 -8.11 -4.10
N ILE A 38 -3.46 -8.31 -3.16
CA ILE A 38 -3.20 -8.13 -1.73
C ILE A 38 -2.24 -9.23 -1.28
N THR A 39 -1.10 -8.86 -0.69
CA THR A 39 -0.07 -9.83 -0.28
C THR A 39 0.36 -9.61 1.18
N PRO A 40 0.52 -10.70 1.98
CA PRO A 40 1.11 -10.60 3.30
C PRO A 40 2.61 -10.31 3.21
N ARG A 41 3.12 -9.35 3.99
CA ARG A 41 4.53 -8.92 3.98
C ARG A 41 4.97 -8.47 5.38
N GLN A 42 6.24 -8.73 5.71
CA GLN A 42 6.96 -7.99 6.74
C GLN A 42 7.65 -6.79 6.09
N PHE A 43 7.85 -5.72 6.85
CA PHE A 43 8.43 -4.47 6.34
C PHE A 43 9.67 -4.14 7.13
N GLN A 44 10.71 -3.69 6.43
CA GLN A 44 11.94 -3.21 7.03
C GLN A 44 12.28 -1.82 6.48
N MET A 45 12.93 -1.00 7.29
CA MET A 45 13.42 0.32 6.90
C MET A 45 14.92 0.40 7.15
N ILE A 46 15.65 1.00 6.22
CA ILE A 46 17.06 1.36 6.41
C ILE A 46 17.12 2.88 6.48
N GLU A 47 17.66 3.42 7.57
CA GLU A 47 17.95 4.85 7.70
C GLU A 47 19.47 5.10 7.63
N GLY A 48 19.89 5.95 6.68
CA GLY A 48 21.30 6.30 6.48
C GLY A 48 22.17 5.12 6.05
N HIS A 49 23.18 4.81 6.87
CA HIS A 49 24.14 3.71 6.61
C HIS A 49 23.96 2.52 7.57
N GLY A 50 22.84 2.47 8.31
CA GLY A 50 22.51 1.37 9.23
C GLY A 50 22.09 0.08 8.53
N ALA A 51 21.82 -0.95 9.34
CA ALA A 51 21.17 -2.18 8.87
C ALA A 51 19.65 -1.96 8.73
N PRO A 52 18.93 -2.78 7.93
CA PRO A 52 17.48 -2.75 7.90
C PRO A 52 16.91 -3.13 9.28
N GLU A 53 15.96 -2.33 9.75
CA GLU A 53 15.23 -2.57 10.99
C GLU A 53 13.77 -2.92 10.68
N ASP A 54 13.22 -3.86 11.43
CA ASP A 54 11.83 -4.26 11.29
C ASP A 54 10.88 -3.10 11.63
N LEU A 55 9.99 -2.79 10.70
CA LEU A 55 8.84 -1.95 10.96
C LEU A 55 7.72 -2.79 11.57
N PHE A 56 6.86 -2.14 12.35
CA PHE A 56 5.69 -2.77 12.98
C PHE A 56 6.06 -4.01 13.81
N GLU A 57 7.20 -3.96 14.52
CA GLU A 57 7.67 -5.04 15.39
C GLU A 57 7.88 -6.38 14.65
N GLY A 58 8.10 -6.33 13.34
CA GLY A 58 8.24 -7.53 12.50
C GLY A 58 6.91 -8.23 12.23
N GLU A 59 5.76 -7.62 12.52
CA GLU A 59 4.46 -8.19 12.21
C GLU A 59 4.25 -8.33 10.69
N THR A 60 3.54 -9.40 10.31
CA THR A 60 3.07 -9.54 8.93
C THR A 60 1.81 -8.70 8.72
N LEU A 61 1.86 -7.77 7.77
CA LEU A 61 0.72 -6.96 7.35
C LEU A 61 0.34 -7.27 5.90
N PHE A 62 -0.91 -6.99 5.54
CA PHE A 62 -1.40 -7.08 4.17
C PHE A 62 -1.18 -5.76 3.43
N ALA A 63 -0.44 -5.83 2.33
CA ALA A 63 -0.18 -4.70 1.46
C ALA A 63 -1.11 -4.72 0.25
N VAL A 64 -1.77 -3.60 -0.01
CA VAL A 64 -2.49 -3.35 -1.26
C VAL A 64 -1.97 -2.08 -1.91
N THR A 65 -1.55 -2.17 -3.17
CA THR A 65 -1.02 -1.02 -3.92
C THR A 65 -2.02 -0.57 -4.98
N PHE A 66 -2.16 0.73 -5.10
CA PHE A 66 -2.99 1.41 -6.07
C PHE A 66 -2.10 2.30 -6.92
N ARG A 67 -2.23 2.23 -8.23
CA ARG A 67 -1.57 3.16 -9.16
C ARG A 67 -2.58 4.13 -9.75
N HIS A 68 -2.17 5.38 -9.96
CA HIS A 68 -3.00 6.34 -10.67
C HIS A 68 -3.11 5.93 -12.13
N LYS A 69 -4.31 6.04 -12.73
CA LYS A 69 -4.54 5.61 -14.13
C LYS A 69 -3.67 6.36 -15.14
N GLU A 70 -3.33 7.61 -14.84
CA GLU A 70 -2.54 8.49 -15.70
C GLU A 70 -1.02 8.41 -15.43
N ALA A 71 -0.60 7.65 -14.42
CA ALA A 71 0.82 7.35 -14.23
C ALA A 71 1.16 6.11 -15.07
N GLU A 72 1.86 6.33 -16.19
CA GLU A 72 2.45 5.26 -17.01
C GLU A 72 3.57 4.52 -16.26
#